data_AF-A0A1G2PUZ5-F1
#
_entry.id   AF-A0A1G2PUZ5-F1
#
_cell.length_a   1.000
_cell.length_b   1.000
_cell.length_c   1.000
_cell.angle_alpha   90.00
_cell.angle_beta   90.00
_cell.angle_gamma   90.00
#
_symmetry.space_group_name_H-M   'P 1'
#
loop_
_entity.id
_entity.type
_entity.pdbx_description
1 polymer ?
#
loop_
_entity_poly.entity_id
_entity_poly.type
_entity_poly.pdbx_seq_one_letter_code
_entity_poly.pdbx_strand_id
1 'polypeptide(L)' 'VGGGDTTVIIERLYLDHYIDFISTGGGAMLEFLCGESLPGIEALRS' A
#
# COMPACT_ATOMS: atom_id res chain seq x y z
N VAL A 1 4.53 0.25 4.28
CA VAL A 1 4.13 -1.18 4.21
C VAL A 1 2.84 -1.31 3.43
N GLY A 2 2.65 -2.36 2.61
CA GLY A 2 1.45 -2.53 1.81
C GLY A 2 0.95 -3.97 1.79
N GLY A 3 -0.36 -4.18 2.00
CA GLY A 3 -1.02 -5.48 1.91
C GLY A 3 -1.84 -5.85 3.14
N GLY A 4 -3.04 -6.42 2.92
CA GLY A 4 -4.01 -6.72 3.98
C GLY A 4 -3.47 -7.60 5.10
N ASP A 5 -2.73 -8.66 4.76
CA ASP A 5 -2.16 -9.58 5.75
C ASP A 5 -1.09 -8.90 6.62
N THR A 6 -0.24 -8.06 6.01
CA THR A 6 0.81 -7.34 6.73
C THR A 6 0.22 -6.28 7.66
N THR A 7 -0.84 -5.59 7.23
CA THR A 7 -1.55 -4.61 8.06
C THR A 7 -2.14 -5.24 9.33
N VAL A 8 -2.74 -6.44 9.21
CA VAL A 8 -3.31 -7.17 10.37
C VAL A 8 -2.23 -7.57 11.38
N ILE A 9 -1.04 -7.96 10.90
CA ILE A 9 0.07 -8.34 11.78
C ILE A 9 0.66 -7.11 12.49
N ILE A 10 0.80 -5.99 11.78
CA ILE A 10 1.26 -4.72 12.37
C ILE A 10 0.34 -4.28 13.51
N GLU A 11 -0.97 -4.37 13.30
CA GLU A 11 -1.98 -4.00 14.28
C GLU A 11 -1.95 -4.94 15.50
N ARG A 12 -1.78 -6.26 15.29
CA ARG A 12 -1.67 -7.24 16.37
C ARG A 12 -0.38 -7.15 17.18
N LEU A 13 0.69 -6.65 16.56
CA LEU A 13 2.01 -6.51 17.20
C LEU A 13 2.26 -5.10 17.74
N TYR A 14 1.28 -4.18 17.64
CA TYR A 14 1.42 -2.77 18.06
C TYR A 14 2.67 -2.10 17.43
N LEU A 15 2.95 -2.43 16.17
CA LEU A 15 4.09 -1.90 15.41
C LEU A 15 3.73 -0.68 14.56
N ASP A 16 2.49 -0.23 14.66
CA ASP A 16 1.96 0.96 13.98
C ASP A 16 2.80 2.22 14.27
N HIS A 17 3.27 2.36 15.50
CA HIS A 17 4.14 3.48 15.89
C HIS A 17 5.54 3.49 15.24
N TYR A 18 5.95 2.40 14.60
CA TYR A 18 7.25 2.29 13.93
C TYR A 18 7.16 2.38 12.40
N ILE A 19 5.96 2.67 11.85
CA ILE A 19 5.72 2.66 10.41
C ILE A 19 5.14 4.00 9.96
N ASP A 20 5.87 4.71 9.10
CA ASP A 20 5.48 6.04 8.62
C ASP A 20 4.23 6.02 7.71
N PHE A 21 4.02 4.93 6.97
CA PHE A 21 2.89 4.80 6.05
C PHE A 21 2.48 3.33 5.83
N ILE A 22 1.18 3.08 5.99
CA ILE A 22 0.54 1.79 5.74
C ILE A 22 -0.45 1.95 4.58
N SER A 23 -0.19 1.25 3.49
CA SER A 23 -1.08 1.16 2.33
C SER A 23 -1.98 -0.06 2.44
N THR A 24 -3.26 0.12 2.16
CA THR A 24 -4.22 -0.98 1.99
C THR A 24 -4.21 -1.53 0.57
N GLY A 25 -3.51 -0.87 -0.36
CA GLY A 25 -3.49 -1.18 -1.77
C GLY A 25 -2.56 -2.33 -2.18
N GLY A 26 -2.17 -3.24 -1.27
CA GLY A 26 -1.36 -4.44 -1.51
C GLY A 26 -0.60 -4.51 -2.85
N GLY A 27 -1.12 -5.26 -3.82
CA GLY A 27 -0.54 -5.43 -5.15
C GLY A 27 -0.49 -4.14 -5.98
N ALA A 28 -1.51 -3.31 -5.92
CA ALA A 28 -1.53 -2.01 -6.61
C ALA A 28 -0.41 -1.07 -6.09
N MET A 29 -0.07 -1.12 -4.80
CA MET A 29 1.07 -0.38 -4.26
C MET A 29 2.40 -0.88 -4.84
N LEU A 30 2.55 -2.20 -5.01
CA LEU A 30 3.75 -2.78 -5.61
C LEU A 30 3.86 -2.39 -7.08
N GLU A 31 2.79 -2.50 -7.86
CA GLU A 31 2.73 -2.07 -9.27
C GLU A 31 3.04 -0.57 -9.41
N PHE A 32 2.49 0.27 -8.52
CA PHE A 32 2.82 1.69 -8.46
C PHE A 32 4.32 1.95 -8.20
N LEU A 33 4.92 1.23 -7.26
CA LEU A 33 6.35 1.36 -6.93
C LEU A 33 7.27 0.80 -8.02
N CYS A 34 6.81 -0.21 -8.76
CA CYS A 34 7.49 -0.74 -9.95
C CYS A 34 7.48 0.24 -11.13
N GLY A 35 6.73 1.35 -11.03
CA GLY A 35 6.59 2.34 -12.10
C GLY A 35 5.62 1.90 -13.20
N GLU A 36 4.80 0.89 -12.95
CA GLU A 36 3.76 0.46 -13.88
C GLU A 36 2.60 1.46 -13.87
N SER A 37 1.92 1.59 -15.01
CA SER A 37 0.77 2.47 -15.11
C SER A 37 -0.44 1.81 -14.46
N LEU A 38 -0.93 2.42 -13.39
CA LEU A 38 -2.17 2.00 -12.74
C LEU A 38 -3.37 2.61 -13.47
N PRO A 39 -4.27 1.80 -14.09
CA PRO A 39 -5.38 2.30 -14.90
C PRO A 39 -6.30 3.27 -14.16
N GLY A 40 -6.52 3.03 -12.86
CA GLY A 40 -7.34 3.90 -12.01
C GLY A 40 -6.70 5.25 -11.69
N ILE A 41 -5.36 5.34 -11.66
CA ILE A 41 -4.65 6.62 -11.47
C ILE A 41 -4.58 7.37 -12.81
N GLU A 42 -4.35 6.65 -13.91
CA GLU A 42 -4.27 7.26 -15.24
C GLU A 42 -5.60 7.88 -15.66
N ALA A 43 -6.72 7.22 -15.33
CA ALA A 43 -8.06 7.77 -15.57
C ALA A 43 -8.35 9.09 -14.83
N LEU A 44 -7.55 9.44 -13.81
CA LEU A 44 -7.68 10.68 -13.03
C LEU A 44 -6.69 11.78 -13.49
N ARG A 45 -5.75 11.46 -14.39
CA ARG A 45 -4.84 12.47 -14.96
C ARG A 45 -5.57 13.28 -16.02
N SER A 46 -5.62 14.60 -15.81
CA SER A 46 -6.24 15.59 -16.70
C SER A 46 -5.33 15.99 -17.86
#